data_AF-A0A9P5R6W5-F1
#
_entry.id   AF-A0A9P5R6W5-F1
#
_cell.length_a   1.000
_cell.length_b   1.000
_cell.length_c   1.000
_cell.angle_alpha   90.00
_cell.angle_beta   90.00
_cell.angle_gamma   90.00
#
_symmetry.space_group_name_H-M   'P 1'
#
loop_
_entity.id
_entity.type
_entity.pdbx_description
1 polymer ?
#
loop_
_entity_poly.entity_id
_entity_poly.type
_entity_poly.pdbx_seq_one_letter_code
_entity_poly.pdbx_strand_id
1 'polypeptide(L)'
;MCDEIRDFPITFGNGKLTLGDLYDKTPKDKISKVMLEKKIFKTWHHGRTVLFGDACHKLNPSAGQEYQDERLPAAIDAYKSSQMLSMILNKGFAGVVALFISQNALEYLWNKFVRDLVRNRPYVGFLHRMENKGALASNVSPSSEKVRALFEKRMGATAL
;
A
#
# COMPACT_ATOMS: atom_id res chain seq x y z
N MET A 1 -26.00 8.66 14.11
CA MET A 1 -24.70 8.43 13.44
C MET A 1 -24.87 8.09 11.97
N CYS A 2 -25.40 6.92 11.57
CA CYS A 2 -25.60 6.62 10.14
C CYS A 2 -26.46 7.70 9.46
N ASP A 3 -27.52 8.16 10.14
CA ASP A 3 -28.40 9.22 9.64
C ASP A 3 -27.74 10.60 9.48
N GLU A 4 -26.70 10.89 10.27
CA GLU A 4 -26.00 12.19 10.25
C GLU A 4 -25.03 12.34 9.07
N ILE A 5 -24.61 11.22 8.48
CA ILE A 5 -23.61 11.19 7.41
C ILE A 5 -24.17 10.58 6.11
N ARG A 6 -25.48 10.38 6.01
CA ARG A 6 -26.11 9.73 4.84
C ARG A 6 -25.78 10.47 3.55
N ASP A 7 -25.81 11.79 3.59
CA ASP A 7 -25.63 12.62 2.40
C ASP A 7 -24.16 12.75 1.97
N PHE A 8 -23.22 12.13 2.69
CA PHE A 8 -21.81 12.21 2.33
C PHE A 8 -21.57 11.46 1.02
N PRO A 9 -20.92 12.12 0.04
CA PRO A 9 -20.63 11.49 -1.23
C PRO A 9 -19.64 10.35 -1.05
N ILE A 10 -19.85 9.28 -1.80
CA ILE A 10 -18.94 8.14 -1.90
C ILE A 10 -18.32 8.14 -3.29
N THR A 11 -17.04 7.77 -3.35
CA THR A 11 -16.27 7.77 -4.60
C THR A 11 -16.53 6.54 -5.47
N PHE A 12 -17.32 5.56 -5.00
CA PHE A 12 -17.66 4.37 -5.77
C PHE A 12 -18.98 4.58 -6.55
N GLY A 13 -19.05 3.99 -7.74
CA GLY A 13 -20.18 4.15 -8.67
C GLY A 13 -20.00 5.33 -9.63
N ASN A 14 -21.11 5.85 -10.17
CA ASN A 14 -21.14 6.93 -11.16
C ASN A 14 -20.97 8.34 -10.55
N GLY A 15 -20.32 8.45 -9.37
CA GLY A 15 -20.06 9.71 -8.68
C GLY A 15 -21.30 10.41 -8.09
N LYS A 16 -22.47 9.77 -8.13
CA LYS A 16 -23.74 10.31 -7.61
C LYS A 16 -24.24 9.62 -6.34
N LEU A 17 -23.57 8.55 -5.91
CA LEU A 17 -24.00 7.77 -4.77
C LEU A 17 -23.54 8.41 -3.46
N THR A 18 -24.26 8.11 -2.39
CA THR A 18 -24.05 8.62 -1.03
C THR A 18 -23.88 7.46 -0.03
N LEU A 19 -23.37 7.75 1.17
CA LEU A 19 -23.31 6.75 2.25
C LEU A 19 -24.72 6.22 2.59
N GLY A 20 -25.77 7.03 2.44
CA GLY A 20 -27.16 6.63 2.58
C GLY A 20 -27.55 5.49 1.65
N ASP A 21 -27.16 5.58 0.38
CA ASP A 21 -27.43 4.53 -0.63
C ASP A 21 -26.76 3.20 -0.27
N LEU A 22 -25.60 3.26 0.38
CA LEU A 22 -24.89 2.08 0.87
C LEU A 22 -25.60 1.48 2.10
N TYR A 23 -26.04 2.33 3.04
CA TYR A 23 -26.75 1.88 4.23
C TYR A 23 -28.07 1.20 3.89
N ASP A 24 -28.82 1.71 2.92
CA ASP A 24 -30.11 1.15 2.53
C ASP A 24 -29.97 -0.24 1.88
N LYS A 25 -28.82 -0.51 1.24
CA LYS A 25 -28.49 -1.80 0.64
C LYS A 25 -27.83 -2.78 1.61
N THR A 26 -27.45 -2.33 2.81
CA THR A 26 -26.74 -3.13 3.79
C THR A 26 -27.70 -3.60 4.89
N PRO A 27 -27.87 -4.92 5.11
CA PRO A 27 -28.64 -5.43 6.24
C PRO A 27 -28.16 -4.81 7.56
N LYS A 28 -29.10 -4.31 8.39
CA LYS A 28 -28.76 -3.51 9.58
C LYS A 28 -27.93 -4.28 10.60
N ASP A 29 -28.10 -5.60 10.67
CA ASP A 29 -27.32 -6.53 11.49
C ASP A 29 -25.83 -6.62 11.09
N LYS A 30 -25.49 -6.20 9.86
CA LYS A 30 -24.12 -6.19 9.34
C LYS A 30 -23.43 -4.84 9.49
N ILE A 31 -24.12 -3.82 10.01
CA ILE A 31 -23.54 -2.49 10.24
C ILE A 31 -22.92 -2.47 11.63
N SER A 32 -21.59 -2.51 11.69
CA SER A 32 -20.83 -2.41 12.94
C SER A 32 -20.29 -0.99 13.14
N LYS A 33 -20.43 -0.47 14.36
CA LYS A 33 -19.80 0.79 14.76
C LYS A 33 -18.38 0.49 15.22
N VAL A 34 -17.40 0.86 14.39
CA VAL A 34 -15.98 0.78 14.76
C VAL A 34 -15.53 2.13 15.31
N MET A 35 -15.19 2.16 16.60
CA MET A 35 -14.59 3.35 17.21
C MET A 35 -13.13 3.43 16.78
N LEU A 36 -12.83 4.39 15.91
CA LEU A 36 -11.49 4.64 15.44
C LEU A 36 -10.81 5.70 16.31
N GLU A 37 -9.77 5.32 17.03
CA GLU A 37 -8.78 6.21 17.67
C GLU A 37 -8.18 7.24 16.69
N LYS A 38 -8.81 8.40 16.53
CA LYS A 38 -8.27 9.46 15.66
C LYS A 38 -7.19 10.22 16.41
N LYS A 39 -5.98 10.28 15.82
CA LYS A 39 -4.90 11.22 16.19
C LYS A 39 -4.48 11.21 17.67
N ILE A 40 -4.52 10.05 18.35
CA ILE A 40 -4.01 9.95 19.73
C ILE A 40 -2.47 10.08 19.73
N PHE A 41 -1.81 9.56 18.68
CA PHE A 41 -0.35 9.58 18.56
C PHE A 41 0.16 10.82 17.84
N LYS A 42 1.16 11.49 18.44
CA LYS A 42 1.89 12.62 17.84
C LYS A 42 2.88 12.16 16.77
N THR A 43 3.46 10.97 16.95
CA THR A 43 4.42 10.36 16.02
C THR A 43 4.13 8.87 15.88
N TRP A 44 4.54 8.29 14.76
CA TRP A 44 4.30 6.89 14.42
C TRP A 44 5.59 6.05 14.44
N HIS A 45 6.65 6.63 15.00
CA HIS A 45 7.97 6.03 15.14
C HIS A 45 8.68 6.55 16.39
N HIS A 46 9.54 5.72 16.96
CA HIS A 46 10.46 6.07 18.04
C HIS A 46 11.72 5.19 17.97
N GLY A 47 12.90 5.82 17.91
CA GLY A 47 14.16 5.12 17.75
C GLY A 47 14.16 4.22 16.50
N ARG A 48 14.27 2.90 16.72
CA ARG A 48 14.26 1.87 15.66
C ARG A 48 12.90 1.20 15.46
N THR A 49 11.86 1.69 16.14
CA THR A 49 10.51 1.13 16.08
C THR A 49 9.59 2.03 15.28
N VAL A 50 8.84 1.44 14.35
CA VAL A 50 7.90 2.12 13.47
C VAL A 50 6.57 1.36 13.53
N LEU A 51 5.47 2.09 13.67
CA LEU A 51 4.13 1.52 13.52
C LEU A 51 3.81 1.35 12.03
N PHE A 52 2.98 0.37 11.67
CA PHE A 52 2.56 0.13 10.29
C PHE A 52 1.12 -0.40 10.22
N GLY A 53 0.48 -0.31 9.06
CA GLY A 53 -0.89 -0.80 8.83
C GLY A 53 -1.96 0.05 9.53
N ASP A 54 -3.00 -0.59 10.07
CA ASP A 54 -4.12 0.08 10.77
C ASP A 54 -3.68 0.83 12.04
N ALA A 55 -2.53 0.44 12.60
CA ALA A 55 -1.87 1.17 13.68
C ALA A 55 -1.24 2.50 13.20
N CYS A 56 -1.21 2.77 11.89
CA CYS A 56 -0.62 3.95 11.25
C CYS A 56 -1.54 4.75 10.33
N HIS A 57 -2.39 4.05 9.63
CA HIS A 57 -3.17 4.61 8.53
C HIS A 57 -4.58 4.07 8.66
N LYS A 58 -5.54 4.99 8.75
CA LYS A 58 -6.96 4.63 8.70
C LYS A 58 -7.46 4.90 7.30
N LEU A 59 -7.71 3.83 6.58
CA LEU A 59 -8.33 3.89 5.26
C LEU A 59 -9.76 4.39 5.44
N ASN A 60 -10.03 5.60 4.95
CA ASN A 60 -11.39 6.05 4.75
C ASN A 60 -11.93 5.35 3.49
N PRO A 61 -13.04 4.59 3.57
CA PRO A 61 -13.64 3.93 2.42
C PRO A 61 -13.92 4.89 1.24
N SER A 62 -14.18 6.16 1.50
CA SER A 62 -14.42 7.18 0.46
C SER A 62 -13.18 7.91 -0.05
N ALA A 63 -12.00 7.72 0.55
CA ALA A 63 -10.75 8.37 0.09
C ALA A 63 -9.77 7.38 -0.55
N GLY A 64 -10.15 6.09 -0.64
CA GLY A 64 -9.25 5.03 -1.08
C GLY A 64 -9.20 4.81 -2.59
N GLN A 65 -10.13 5.34 -3.39
CA GLN A 65 -10.25 4.92 -4.79
C GLN A 65 -9.05 5.33 -5.64
N GLU A 66 -8.66 6.61 -5.64
CA GLU A 66 -7.47 7.07 -6.38
C GLU A 66 -6.20 6.31 -5.93
N TYR A 67 -6.09 6.06 -4.63
CA TYR A 67 -4.97 5.31 -4.04
C TYR A 67 -4.99 3.85 -4.48
N GLN A 68 -6.16 3.23 -4.56
CA GLN A 68 -6.35 1.86 -5.04
C GLN A 68 -6.06 1.77 -6.53
N ASP A 69 -6.61 2.65 -7.36
CA ASP A 69 -6.39 2.65 -8.81
C ASP A 69 -4.91 2.82 -9.15
N GLU A 70 -4.20 3.68 -8.40
CA GLU A 70 -2.77 3.90 -8.56
C GLU A 70 -1.91 2.73 -8.05
N ARG A 71 -2.20 2.22 -6.84
CA ARG A 71 -1.28 1.29 -6.15
C ARG A 71 -1.64 -0.17 -6.24
N LEU A 72 -2.90 -0.51 -6.50
CA LEU A 72 -3.36 -1.89 -6.60
C LEU A 72 -2.62 -2.68 -7.70
N PRO A 73 -2.36 -2.13 -8.90
CA PRO A 73 -1.59 -2.86 -9.92
C PRO A 73 -0.18 -3.20 -9.43
N ALA A 74 0.54 -2.22 -8.86
CA ALA A 74 1.88 -2.44 -8.32
C ALA A 74 1.90 -3.44 -7.14
N ALA A 75 0.86 -3.41 -6.30
CA ALA A 75 0.70 -4.36 -5.21
C ALA A 75 0.40 -5.78 -5.71
N ILE A 76 -0.44 -5.93 -6.73
CA ILE A 76 -0.73 -7.21 -7.38
C ILE A 76 0.51 -7.76 -8.05
N ASP A 77 1.30 -6.92 -8.74
CA ASP A 77 2.53 -7.35 -9.38
C ASP A 77 3.55 -7.84 -8.34
N ALA A 78 3.76 -7.07 -7.27
CA ALA A 78 4.62 -7.49 -6.16
C ALA A 78 4.13 -8.79 -5.50
N TYR A 79 2.81 -8.94 -5.32
CA TYR A 79 2.20 -10.16 -4.79
C TYR A 79 2.48 -11.36 -5.69
N LYS A 80 2.25 -11.24 -7.01
CA LYS A 80 2.53 -12.31 -7.98
C LYS A 80 4.02 -12.70 -7.98
N SER A 81 4.92 -11.73 -7.95
CA SER A 81 6.37 -11.99 -7.84
C SER A 81 6.72 -12.71 -6.53
N SER A 82 6.05 -12.38 -5.42
CA SER A 82 6.27 -13.04 -4.13
C SER A 82 5.75 -14.49 -4.09
N GLN A 83 4.66 -14.80 -4.82
CA GLN A 83 4.15 -16.17 -4.89
C GLN A 83 5.17 -17.13 -5.52
N MET A 84 5.93 -16.66 -6.52
CA MET A 84 7.00 -17.45 -7.14
C MET A 84 8.10 -17.78 -6.13
N LEU A 85 8.50 -16.82 -5.29
CA LEU A 85 9.45 -17.08 -4.21
C LEU A 85 8.88 -18.07 -3.18
N SER A 86 7.59 -17.95 -2.84
CA SER A 86 6.91 -18.89 -1.95
C SER A 86 6.87 -20.31 -2.51
N MET A 87 6.75 -20.48 -3.84
CA MET A 87 6.82 -21.80 -4.48
C MET A 87 8.21 -22.40 -4.39
N ILE A 88 9.27 -21.61 -4.55
CA ILE A 88 10.67 -22.06 -4.41
C ILE A 88 10.96 -22.48 -2.96
N LEU A 89 10.42 -21.76 -1.98
CA LEU A 89 10.60 -22.06 -0.55
C LEU A 89 9.72 -23.23 -0.06
N ASN A 90 8.78 -23.70 -0.88
CA ASN A 90 7.93 -24.83 -0.52
C ASN A 90 8.75 -26.12 -0.44
N LYS A 91 8.50 -26.95 0.57
CA LYS A 91 9.21 -28.22 0.80
C LYS A 91 8.58 -29.42 0.08
N GLY A 92 7.46 -29.24 -0.60
CA GLY A 92 6.81 -30.29 -1.39
C GLY A 92 7.52 -30.59 -2.72
N PHE A 93 7.07 -31.63 -3.42
CA PHE A 93 7.61 -32.03 -4.73
C PHE A 93 7.67 -30.86 -5.74
N ALA A 94 6.59 -30.07 -5.83
CA ALA A 94 6.55 -28.89 -6.68
C ALA A 94 7.64 -27.86 -6.33
N GLY A 95 7.97 -27.71 -5.04
CA GLY A 95 9.03 -26.82 -4.58
C GLY A 95 10.42 -27.32 -4.92
N VAL A 96 10.66 -28.64 -4.84
CA VAL A 96 11.92 -29.26 -5.30
C VAL A 96 12.14 -29.02 -6.80
N VAL A 97 11.09 -29.20 -7.61
CA VAL A 97 11.14 -28.91 -9.06
C VAL A 97 11.36 -27.42 -9.31
N ALA A 98 10.65 -26.53 -8.62
CA ALA A 98 10.81 -25.08 -8.76
C ALA A 98 12.23 -24.62 -8.36
N LEU A 99 12.79 -25.18 -7.29
CA LEU A 99 14.15 -24.91 -6.86
C LEU A 99 15.16 -25.37 -7.90
N PHE A 100 15.03 -26.60 -8.42
CA PHE A 100 15.91 -27.12 -9.47
C PHE A 100 15.90 -26.24 -10.72
N ILE A 101 14.70 -25.83 -11.18
CA ILE A 101 14.57 -24.90 -12.31
C ILE A 101 15.22 -23.56 -12.00
N SER A 102 15.02 -23.01 -10.80
CA SER A 102 15.59 -21.71 -10.42
C SER A 102 17.12 -21.71 -10.35
N GLN A 103 17.72 -22.82 -9.90
CA GLN A 103 19.18 -22.99 -9.82
C GLN A 103 19.83 -23.16 -11.20
N ASN A 104 19.09 -23.71 -12.17
CA ASN A 104 19.57 -23.94 -13.53
C ASN A 104 18.99 -22.94 -14.54
N ALA A 105 18.27 -21.91 -14.06
CA ALA A 105 17.70 -20.89 -14.92
C ALA A 105 18.82 -20.10 -15.60
N LEU A 106 18.66 -19.81 -16.90
CA LEU A 106 19.58 -18.91 -17.59
C LEU A 106 19.64 -17.57 -16.84
N GLU A 107 20.85 -17.01 -16.74
CA GLU A 107 21.12 -15.78 -16.01
C GLU A 107 20.21 -14.62 -16.43
N TYR A 108 19.85 -14.56 -17.72
CA TYR A 108 18.87 -13.61 -18.24
C TYR A 108 17.49 -13.71 -17.57
N LEU A 109 16.96 -14.93 -17.38
CA LEU A 109 15.67 -15.16 -16.74
C LEU A 109 15.73 -14.80 -15.25
N TRP A 110 16.84 -15.14 -14.59
CA TRP A 110 17.07 -14.77 -13.20
C TRP A 110 17.13 -13.25 -13.03
N ASN A 111 17.89 -12.56 -13.90
CA ASN A 111 17.99 -11.10 -13.90
C ASN A 111 16.65 -10.42 -14.15
N LYS A 112 15.82 -10.96 -15.05
CA LYS A 112 14.46 -10.46 -15.29
C LYS A 112 13.59 -10.62 -14.04
N PHE A 113 13.60 -11.81 -13.43
CA PHE A 113 12.84 -12.08 -12.21
C PHE A 113 13.24 -11.15 -11.06
N VAL A 114 14.55 -10.99 -10.80
CA VAL A 114 15.05 -10.11 -9.73
C VAL A 114 14.66 -8.66 -9.98
N ARG A 115 14.70 -8.18 -11.24
CA ARG A 115 14.25 -6.83 -11.59
C ARG A 115 12.79 -6.60 -11.22
N ASP A 116 11.91 -7.55 -11.56
CA ASP A 116 10.47 -7.43 -11.26
C ASP A 116 10.22 -7.45 -9.74
N LEU A 117 10.97 -8.26 -8.99
CA LEU A 117 10.89 -8.31 -7.52
C LEU A 117 11.27 -6.98 -6.86
N VAL A 118 12.29 -6.29 -7.36
CA VAL A 118 12.82 -5.06 -6.73
C VAL A 118 12.26 -3.77 -7.33
N ARG A 119 11.42 -3.86 -8.36
CA ARG A 119 10.86 -2.70 -9.06
C ARG A 119 9.90 -1.90 -8.18
N ASN A 120 9.06 -2.59 -7.42
CA ASN A 120 8.06 -1.98 -6.54
C ASN A 120 8.58 -1.90 -5.10
N ARG A 121 9.41 -0.89 -4.81
CA ARG A 121 9.97 -0.63 -3.48
C ARG A 121 9.56 0.74 -2.94
N PRO A 122 8.33 0.88 -2.40
CA PRO A 122 7.88 2.17 -1.89
C PRO A 122 8.74 2.62 -0.71
N TYR A 123 9.13 3.90 -0.73
CA TYR A 123 9.83 4.51 0.40
C TYR A 123 8.84 4.92 1.49
N VAL A 124 9.28 4.79 2.73
CA VAL A 124 8.56 5.34 3.88
C VAL A 124 8.66 6.87 3.84
N GLY A 125 7.53 7.52 3.60
CA GLY A 125 7.46 8.95 3.23
C GLY A 125 7.97 9.94 4.26
N PHE A 126 8.09 9.57 5.54
CA PHE A 126 8.61 10.44 6.60
C PHE A 126 10.11 10.26 6.88
N LEU A 127 10.75 9.25 6.28
CA LEU A 127 12.20 9.07 6.36
C LEU A 127 12.90 9.99 5.36
N HIS A 128 14.17 10.33 5.64
CA HIS A 128 15.01 11.10 4.72
C HIS A 128 15.15 10.36 3.38
N ARG A 129 15.25 11.12 2.28
CA ARG A 129 15.54 10.52 0.97
C ARG A 129 16.95 9.93 1.03
N MET A 130 17.06 8.65 0.73
CA MET A 130 18.34 8.03 0.43
C MET A 130 18.56 8.08 -1.08
N GLU A 131 19.79 8.36 -1.47
CA GLU A 131 20.20 8.26 -2.87
C GLU A 131 19.99 6.81 -3.36
N ASN A 132 19.33 6.66 -4.51
CA ASN A 132 19.15 5.34 -5.09
C ASN A 132 20.45 4.88 -5.74
N LYS A 133 21.26 4.13 -4.98
CA LYS A 133 22.51 3.50 -5.47
C LYS A 133 22.28 2.20 -6.25
N GLY A 134 21.01 1.80 -6.44
CA GLY A 134 20.66 0.56 -7.13
C GLY A 134 20.69 0.71 -8.66
N ALA A 135 21.02 -0.37 -9.36
CA ALA A 135 21.08 -0.41 -10.83
C ALA A 135 19.72 -0.23 -11.53
N LEU A 136 18.61 -0.38 -10.82
CA LEU A 136 17.25 -0.21 -11.34
C LEU A 136 16.55 0.94 -10.61
N ALA A 137 15.89 1.84 -11.33
CA ALA A 137 15.00 2.83 -10.71
C ALA A 137 13.78 2.14 -10.06
N SER A 138 13.37 2.60 -8.87
CA SER A 138 12.11 2.16 -8.27
C SER A 138 10.94 2.74 -9.05
N ASN A 139 9.83 2.01 -9.07
CA ASN A 139 8.54 2.57 -9.45
C ASN A 139 8.20 3.74 -8.52
N VAL A 140 7.76 4.86 -9.10
CA VAL A 140 7.42 6.08 -8.39
C VAL A 140 5.91 6.25 -8.44
N SER A 141 5.30 6.41 -7.27
CA SER A 141 3.87 6.61 -7.13
C SER A 141 3.57 8.12 -7.07
N PRO A 142 2.76 8.69 -7.98
CA PRO A 142 2.35 10.09 -7.94
C PRO A 142 1.81 10.56 -6.58
N SER A 143 1.00 9.74 -5.89
CA SER A 143 0.53 10.07 -4.55
C SER A 143 1.67 10.16 -3.53
N SER A 144 2.70 9.32 -3.65
CA SER A 144 3.90 9.38 -2.80
C SER A 144 4.62 10.71 -2.97
N GLU A 145 4.81 11.17 -4.21
CA GLU A 145 5.49 12.42 -4.52
C GLU A 145 4.70 13.64 -4.03
N LYS A 146 3.36 13.63 -4.19
CA LYS A 146 2.49 14.69 -3.64
C LYS A 146 2.65 14.83 -2.12
N VAL A 147 2.60 13.69 -1.40
CA VAL A 147 2.76 13.68 0.06
C VAL A 147 4.18 14.09 0.47
N ARG A 148 5.20 13.68 -0.31
CA ARG A 148 6.59 14.06 -0.07
C ARG A 148 6.80 15.57 -0.18
N ALA A 149 6.30 16.19 -1.24
CA ALA A 149 6.39 17.64 -1.40
C ALA A 149 5.73 18.40 -0.24
N LEU A 150 4.60 17.89 0.27
CA LEU A 150 3.94 18.46 1.44
C LEU A 150 4.77 18.29 2.72
N PHE A 151 5.40 17.13 2.91
CA PHE A 151 6.29 16.86 4.03
C PHE A 151 7.52 17.77 4.01
N GLU A 152 8.19 17.89 2.88
CA GLU A 152 9.36 18.76 2.70
C GLU A 152 9.02 20.23 2.95
N LYS A 153 7.86 20.69 2.46
CA LYS A 153 7.37 22.05 2.76
C LYS A 153 7.18 22.30 4.26
N ARG A 154 6.66 21.31 4.99
CA ARG A 154 6.44 21.42 6.45
C ARG A 154 7.74 21.35 7.25
N MET A 155 8.66 20.47 6.87
CA MET A 155 9.96 20.35 7.52
C MET A 155 10.81 21.59 7.28
N GLY A 156 10.83 22.13 6.05
CA GLY A 156 11.52 23.38 5.72
C GLY A 156 10.96 24.58 6.48
N ALA A 157 9.63 24.64 6.68
CA ALA A 157 8.98 25.68 7.46
C ALA A 157 9.21 25.58 8.98
N THR A 158 9.69 24.44 9.48
CA THR A 158 9.99 24.24 10.92
C THR A 158 11.47 24.50 11.24
N ALA A 159 12.32 24.69 10.21
CA ALA A 159 13.75 24.95 10.33
C ALA A 159 14.12 26.45 10.24
N LEU A 160 13.12 27.33 10.13
CA LEU A 160 13.21 28.80 10.21
C LEU A 160 12.53 29.27 11.50
#